data_AF-A0A554NED0-F1
#
_entry.id   AF-A0A554NED0-F1
#
_cell.length_a   1.000
_cell.length_b   1.000
_cell.length_c   1.000
_cell.angle_alpha   90.00
_cell.angle_beta   90.00
_cell.angle_gamma   90.00
#
_symmetry.space_group_name_H-M   'P 1'
#
loop_
_entity.id
_entity.type
_entity.pdbx_description
1 polymer ?
#
loop_
_entity_poly.entity_id
_entity_poly.type
_entity_poly.pdbx_seq_one_letter_code
_entity_poly.pdbx_strand_id
1 'polypeptide(L)' 'MVGPVSDEERSDAAFRIKIGIVLFVSLSAGLITLQGGVPLWQTGVAMLVGLLTGLALVYLVFPGDGGVRSSRQRR' A
#
# COMPACT_ATOMS: atom_id res chain seq x y z
N MET A 1 -31.48 -0.34 5.62
CA MET A 1 -30.52 -0.44 6.74
C MET A 1 -29.25 -1.04 6.19
N VAL A 2 -28.11 -0.33 6.23
CA VAL A 2 -26.83 -0.91 5.80
C VAL A 2 -26.32 -1.80 6.92
N GLY A 3 -26.23 -3.10 6.65
CA GLY A 3 -25.61 -4.06 7.58
C GLY A 3 -24.11 -3.78 7.72
N PRO A 4 -23.46 -4.27 8.79
CA PRO A 4 -22.02 -4.16 8.92
C PRO A 4 -21.34 -4.84 7.72
N VAL A 5 -20.45 -4.09 7.03
CA VAL A 5 -19.58 -4.60 5.96
C VAL A 5 -18.84 -5.84 6.48
N SER A 6 -18.83 -6.92 5.70
CA SER A 6 -18.19 -8.17 6.11
C SER A 6 -16.68 -7.98 6.30
N ASP A 7 -16.06 -8.79 7.16
CA ASP A 7 -14.63 -8.69 7.40
C ASP A 7 -13.80 -9.01 6.14
N GLU A 8 -14.31 -9.90 5.28
CA GLU A 8 -13.71 -10.24 3.98
C GLU A 8 -13.76 -9.07 3.00
N GLU A 9 -14.89 -8.35 2.91
CA GLU A 9 -15.00 -7.15 2.09
C GLU A 9 -14.05 -6.05 2.56
N ARG A 10 -13.84 -5.94 3.88
CA ARG A 10 -12.90 -4.99 4.47
C ARG A 10 -11.44 -5.35 4.18
N SER A 11 -11.07 -6.62 4.31
CA SER A 11 -9.70 -7.07 4.03
C SER A 11 -9.33 -6.86 2.56
N ASP A 12 -10.25 -7.16 1.65
CA ASP A 12 -10.04 -6.97 0.21
C ASP A 12 -9.90 -5.49 -0.15
N ALA A 13 -10.76 -4.63 0.41
CA ALA A 13 -10.67 -3.19 0.20
C ALA A 13 -9.35 -2.63 0.77
N ALA A 14 -8.97 -3.02 1.98
CA ALA A 14 -7.72 -2.59 2.60
C ALA A 14 -6.50 -3.05 1.80
N PHE A 15 -6.50 -4.27 1.28
CA PHE A 15 -5.44 -4.79 0.43
C PHE A 15 -5.27 -3.97 -0.85
N ARG A 16 -6.37 -3.69 -1.55
CA ARG A 16 -6.37 -2.87 -2.77
C ARG A 16 -5.86 -1.45 -2.50
N ILE A 17 -6.28 -0.84 -1.39
CA ILE A 17 -5.83 0.50 -0.99
C ILE A 17 -4.33 0.50 -0.69
N LYS A 18 -3.82 -0.48 0.07
CA LYS A 18 -2.39 -0.63 0.37
C LYS A 18 -1.56 -0.70 -0.92
N ILE A 19 -1.96 -1.55 -1.86
CA ILE A 19 -1.28 -1.68 -3.16
C ILE A 19 -1.36 -0.36 -3.96
N GLY A 20 -2.54 0.25 -4.02
CA GLY A 20 -2.74 1.51 -4.73
C GLY A 20 -1.81 2.62 -4.23
N ILE A 21 -1.67 2.75 -2.90
CA ILE A 21 -0.77 3.74 -2.29
C ILE A 21 0.69 3.44 -2.63
N VAL A 22 1.13 2.19 -2.49
CA VAL A 22 2.52 1.80 -2.80
C VAL A 22 2.87 2.09 -4.26
N LEU A 23 1.97 1.72 -5.19
CA LEU A 23 2.16 1.99 -6.61
C LEU A 23 2.18 3.49 -6.90
N PHE A 24 1.25 4.24 -6.32
CA PHE A 24 1.15 5.68 -6.52
C PHE A 24 2.43 6.40 -6.05
N VAL A 25 2.91 6.09 -4.86
CA VAL A 25 4.14 6.68 -4.30
C VAL A 25 5.37 6.30 -5.13
N SER A 26 5.48 5.03 -5.55
CA SER A 26 6.60 4.56 -6.36
C SER A 26 6.63 5.22 -7.74
N LEU A 27 5.45 5.39 -8.35
CA LEU A 27 5.31 6.12 -9.61
C LEU A 27 5.68 7.60 -9.46
N SER A 28 5.21 8.26 -8.40
CA SER A 28 5.59 9.64 -8.10
C SER A 28 7.09 9.79 -7.95
N ALA A 29 7.76 8.89 -7.23
CA ALA A 29 9.21 8.93 -7.08
C ALA A 29 9.93 8.87 -8.45
N GLY A 30 9.50 7.98 -9.34
CA GLY A 30 10.06 7.90 -10.70
C GLY A 30 9.79 9.14 -11.56
N LEU A 31 8.59 9.70 -11.47
CA LEU A 31 8.27 10.94 -12.18
C LEU A 31 9.07 12.13 -11.67
N ILE A 32 9.38 12.18 -10.38
CA ILE A 32 10.25 13.20 -9.79
C ILE A 32 11.68 13.07 -10.33
N THR A 33 12.24 11.87 -10.36
CA THR A 33 13.61 11.66 -10.90
C THR A 33 13.69 11.96 -12.39
N LEU A 34 12.65 11.61 -13.16
CA LEU A 34 12.57 11.92 -14.59
C LEU A 34 12.60 13.43 -14.84
N GLN A 35 11.87 14.21 -14.03
CA GLN A 35 11.88 15.67 -14.10
C GLN A 35 13.22 16.28 -13.64
N GLY A 36 13.97 15.58 -12.79
CA GLY A 36 15.31 15.98 -12.36
C GLY A 36 16.41 15.83 -13.42
N GLY A 37 16.08 15.39 -14.65
CA GLY A 37 17.06 15.17 -15.72
C GLY A 37 17.96 13.96 -15.48
N VAL A 38 17.55 13.07 -14.57
CA VAL A 38 18.28 11.87 -14.20
C VAL A 38 18.17 10.82 -15.32
N PRO A 39 19.24 10.09 -15.67
CA PRO A 39 19.17 9.07 -16.72
C PRO A 39 18.11 8.00 -16.42
N LEU A 40 17.47 7.48 -17.47
CA LEU A 40 16.33 6.56 -17.37
C LEU A 40 16.57 5.34 -16.48
N TRP A 41 17.79 4.80 -16.50
CA TRP A 41 18.14 3.64 -15.66
C TRP A 41 18.10 3.97 -14.17
N GLN A 42 18.55 5.17 -13.76
CA GLN A 42 18.50 5.62 -12.37
C GLN A 42 17.05 5.91 -11.94
N THR A 43 16.23 6.44 -12.85
CA THR A 43 14.78 6.58 -12.61
C THR A 43 14.12 5.22 -12.37
N GLY A 44 14.45 4.21 -13.18
CA GLY A 44 13.98 2.84 -12.98
C GLY A 44 14.41 2.25 -11.63
N VAL A 45 15.66 2.47 -11.23
CA VAL A 45 16.17 2.05 -9.91
C VAL A 45 15.43 2.76 -8.77
N ALA A 46 15.21 4.07 -8.88
CA ALA A 46 14.50 4.84 -7.86
C ALA A 46 13.06 4.35 -7.67
N MET A 47 12.33 4.09 -8.77
CA MET A 47 11.00 3.48 -8.72
C MET A 47 11.03 2.11 -8.05
N LEU A 48 12.00 1.26 -8.41
CA LEU A 48 12.12 -0.09 -7.86
C LEU A 48 12.41 -0.05 -6.35
N VAL A 49 13.33 0.81 -5.91
CA VAL A 49 13.66 1.01 -4.50
C VAL A 49 12.45 1.56 -3.73
N GLY A 50 11.73 2.53 -4.30
CA GLY A 50 10.50 3.05 -3.71
C GLY A 50 9.43 1.96 -3.53
N LEU A 51 9.25 1.10 -4.55
CA LEU A 51 8.30 -0.01 -4.52
C LEU A 51 8.66 -1.04 -3.46
N LEU A 52 9.91 -1.49 -3.43
CA LEU A 52 10.40 -2.45 -2.44
C LEU A 52 10.28 -1.89 -1.02
N THR A 53 10.62 -0.61 -0.83
CA THR A 53 10.48 0.07 0.46
C THR A 53 9.02 0.15 0.88
N GLY A 54 8.12 0.54 -0.03
CA GLY A 54 6.67 0.61 0.25
C GLY A 54 6.08 -0.75 0.61
N LEU A 55 6.44 -1.81 -0.12
CA LEU A 55 6.05 -3.19 0.18
C LEU A 55 6.58 -3.64 1.54
N ALA A 56 7.86 -3.39 1.83
CA ALA A 56 8.46 -3.72 3.11
C ALA A 56 7.77 -3.01 4.28
N LEU A 57 7.44 -1.73 4.12
CA LEU A 57 6.70 -0.96 5.12
C LEU A 57 5.29 -1.49 5.34
N VAL A 58 4.56 -1.81 4.26
CA VAL A 58 3.22 -2.39 4.38
C VAL A 58 3.27 -3.73 5.11
N TYR A 59 4.25 -4.58 4.78
CA TYR A 59 4.44 -5.87 5.42
C TYR A 59 4.80 -5.73 6.91
N LEU A 60 5.68 -4.78 7.25
CA LEU A 60 6.14 -4.54 8.61
C LEU A 60 5.05 -3.91 9.50
N VAL A 61 4.33 -2.91 8.97
CA VAL A 61 3.37 -2.09 9.74
C VAL A 61 2.01 -2.77 9.83
N PHE A 62 1.59 -3.48 8.78
CA PHE A 62 0.33 -4.20 8.74
C PHE A 62 0.56 -5.69 8.49
N PRO A 63 1.16 -6.43 9.45
CA PRO A 63 1.32 -7.86 9.34
C PRO A 63 -0.07 -8.52 9.38
N GLY A 64 -0.63 -8.81 8.21
CA GLY A 64 -1.94 -9.46 8.03
C GLY A 64 -2.93 -8.73 7.13
N ASP A 65 -4.14 -9.28 7.08
CA ASP A 65 -5.35 -8.81 6.39
C ASP A 65 -5.88 -7.46 6.93
N GLY A 66 -5.34 -6.97 8.05
CA GLY A 66 -5.79 -5.71 8.67
C GLY A 66 -7.15 -5.85 9.36
N GLY A 67 -7.59 -7.08 9.62
CA GLY A 67 -8.79 -7.35 10.40
C GLY A 67 -8.59 -6.87 11.84
N VAL A 68 -9.17 -5.72 12.18
CA VAL A 68 -9.35 -5.35 13.58
C VAL A 68 -10.35 -6.34 14.15
N ARG A 69 -9.86 -7.41 14.83
CA ARG A 69 -10.71 -8.35 15.57
C ARG A 69 -11.61 -7.53 16.50
N SER A 70 -12.88 -7.38 16.13
CA SER A 70 -13.84 -6.66 16.95
C SER A 70 -14.11 -7.52 18.18
N SER A 71 -13.47 -7.18 19.30
CA SER A 71 -13.62 -7.85 20.58
C SER A 71 -14.94 -7.48 21.29
N ARG A 72 -15.99 -7.15 20.53
CA ARG A 72 -17.23 -6.56 21.07
C ARG A 72 -18.42 -7.53 21.14
N GLN A 73 -18.16 -8.83 21.17
CA GLN A 73 -19.17 -9.88 21.36
C GLN A 73 -19.07 -10.53 22.76
N ARG A 74 -18.95 -9.72 23.81
CA ARG A 74 -19.17 -10.12 25.20
C ARG A 74 -19.66 -8.93 26.01
N ARG A 75 -20.96 -8.61 25.90
CA ARG A 75 -21.81 -8.21 27.03
C ARG A 75 -23.26 -8.09 26.58
#